data_AF-A0ABD1KDE1-F1
#
_entry.id   AF-A0ABD1KDE1-F1
#
_cell.length_a   1.000
_cell.length_b   1.000
_cell.length_c   1.000
_cell.angle_alpha   90.00
_cell.angle_beta   90.00
_cell.angle_gamma   90.00
#
_symmetry.space_group_name_H-M   'P 1'
#
loop_
_entity.id
_entity.type
_entity.pdbx_description
1 polymer ?
#
loop_
_entity_poly.entity_id
_entity_poly.type
_entity_poly.pdbx_seq_one_letter_code
_entity_poly.pdbx_strand_id
1 'polypeptide(L)'
;MHGFDSSKASGRRGKFFRSLRPPSLVSPASSETASPAHSAEEDEPTEMANEISSGPDPPLSPDTVLQYRLRCFHAGRYRFSETDIVFVVDGEGEVQYSITAWDDGIVGHTGLVVAGPLYHFKCTDRSLRQLLLPHCEGSCNSNLSVAHISSGNLEILQPLAVTDSHVTVNVTGLSLFGLLKRWLFQPAIRAQVLLFLQKMGKEH
;
A
#
# COMPACT_ATOMS: atom_id res chain seq x y z
N MET A 1 -64.49 -5.23 31.36
CA MET A 1 -64.88 -6.07 30.20
C MET A 1 -63.71 -7.01 29.91
N HIS A 2 -63.98 -8.32 29.97
CA HIS A 2 -63.21 -9.52 29.50
C HIS A 2 -61.70 -9.32 29.18
N GLY A 3 -60.71 -9.99 29.78
CA GLY A 3 -60.65 -11.34 30.34
C GLY A 3 -60.38 -12.37 29.24
N PHE A 4 -59.16 -12.94 29.15
CA PHE A 4 -58.91 -14.39 29.07
C PHE A 4 -57.42 -14.75 29.13
N ASP A 5 -57.18 -15.89 29.76
CA ASP A 5 -55.92 -16.48 30.21
C ASP A 5 -55.59 -17.75 29.37
N SER A 6 -54.31 -18.12 29.37
CA SER A 6 -53.78 -19.50 29.43
C SER A 6 -53.75 -20.45 28.21
N SER A 7 -52.51 -20.87 27.91
CA SER A 7 -52.00 -22.27 27.98
C SER A 7 -51.67 -23.09 26.72
N LYS A 8 -50.65 -23.94 26.93
CA LYS A 8 -49.93 -24.92 26.10
C LYS A 8 -50.79 -26.10 25.59
N ALA A 9 -50.38 -26.71 24.46
CA ALA A 9 -50.20 -28.16 24.22
C ALA A 9 -49.74 -28.38 22.76
N SER A 10 -48.59 -29.01 22.45
CA SER A 10 -48.33 -30.46 22.36
C SER A 10 -49.24 -31.23 21.38
N GLY A 11 -48.66 -31.77 20.31
CA GLY A 11 -49.33 -32.77 19.46
C GLY A 11 -48.57 -33.17 18.19
N ARG A 12 -47.67 -34.15 18.29
CA ARG A 12 -47.20 -34.97 17.14
C ARG A 12 -48.31 -35.92 16.70
N ARG A 13 -48.50 -36.12 15.38
CA ARG A 13 -48.94 -37.37 14.74
C ARG A 13 -48.62 -37.32 13.24
N GLY A 14 -47.81 -38.27 12.77
CA GLY A 14 -47.38 -38.38 11.38
C GLY A 14 -48.43 -39.01 10.46
N LYS A 15 -48.19 -38.90 9.15
CA LYS A 15 -48.67 -39.81 8.10
C LYS A 15 -47.62 -39.91 7.00
N PHE A 16 -47.11 -41.11 6.78
CA PHE A 16 -46.39 -41.52 5.57
C PHE A 16 -47.37 -41.52 4.39
N PHE A 17 -46.98 -41.05 3.20
CA PHE A 17 -47.36 -41.67 1.92
C PHE A 17 -46.45 -41.17 0.77
N ARG A 18 -45.72 -42.15 0.19
CA ARG A 18 -45.26 -42.33 -1.19
C ARG A 18 -44.47 -41.21 -1.90
N SER A 19 -43.20 -41.55 -2.14
CA SER A 19 -42.31 -41.04 -3.18
C SER A 19 -43.00 -40.89 -4.53
N LEU A 20 -42.95 -39.68 -5.08
CA LEU A 20 -43.12 -39.42 -6.50
C LEU A 20 -41.79 -38.84 -7.02
N ARG A 21 -41.19 -39.53 -8.00
CA ARG A 21 -40.03 -39.00 -8.73
C ARG A 21 -40.46 -37.75 -9.51
N PRO A 22 -39.73 -36.63 -9.41
CA PRO A 22 -39.92 -35.53 -10.35
C PRO A 22 -39.44 -35.95 -11.76
N PRO A 23 -40.06 -35.43 -12.84
CA PRO A 23 -39.61 -35.67 -14.21
C PRO A 23 -38.26 -35.00 -14.45
N SER A 24 -37.37 -35.73 -15.13
CA SER A 24 -36.10 -35.27 -15.65
C SER A 24 -36.28 -34.10 -16.61
N LEU A 25 -35.80 -32.92 -16.21
CA LEU A 25 -35.64 -31.78 -17.10
C LEU A 25 -34.26 -31.83 -17.77
N VAL A 26 -34.31 -31.63 -19.08
CA VAL A 26 -33.25 -31.72 -20.08
C VAL A 26 -32.12 -30.71 -19.79
N SER A 27 -30.88 -31.18 -19.88
CA SER A 27 -29.66 -30.36 -19.78
C SER A 27 -29.55 -29.36 -20.94
N PRO A 28 -29.09 -28.12 -20.70
CA PRO A 28 -28.31 -27.38 -21.68
C PRO A 28 -26.82 -27.73 -21.55
N ALA A 29 -26.16 -27.78 -22.70
CA ALA A 29 -24.76 -28.11 -22.86
C ALA A 29 -23.83 -27.04 -22.28
N SER A 30 -22.65 -27.52 -21.86
CA SER A 30 -21.35 -26.84 -21.81
C SER A 30 -21.25 -25.56 -21.00
N SER A 31 -20.67 -25.65 -19.81
CA SER A 31 -19.90 -24.55 -19.25
C SER A 31 -18.58 -25.11 -18.71
N GLU A 32 -17.52 -24.48 -19.21
CA GLU A 32 -16.12 -24.80 -19.00
C GLU A 32 -15.79 -24.90 -17.51
N THR A 33 -15.09 -25.97 -17.15
CA THR A 33 -14.39 -26.07 -15.88
C THR A 33 -13.34 -24.95 -15.84
N ALA A 34 -13.68 -23.82 -15.22
CA ALA A 34 -12.72 -22.79 -14.91
C ALA A 34 -11.66 -23.39 -13.98
N SER A 35 -10.45 -23.55 -14.52
CA SER A 35 -9.24 -23.90 -13.77
C SER A 35 -9.06 -22.96 -12.56
N PRO A 36 -8.38 -23.42 -11.50
CA PRO A 36 -8.01 -22.54 -10.40
C PRO A 36 -7.19 -21.38 -10.98
N ALA A 37 -7.50 -20.16 -10.56
CA ALA A 37 -6.65 -19.00 -10.81
C ALA A 37 -5.23 -19.38 -10.42
N HIS A 38 -4.34 -19.47 -11.40
CA HIS A 38 -2.92 -19.38 -11.16
C HIS A 38 -2.73 -18.12 -10.32
N SER A 39 -2.31 -18.29 -9.07
CA SER A 39 -1.62 -17.25 -8.33
C SER A 39 -0.64 -16.62 -9.29
N ALA A 40 -0.89 -15.37 -9.66
CA ALA A 40 0.10 -14.59 -10.38
C ALA A 40 1.32 -14.59 -9.44
N GLU A 41 2.35 -15.35 -9.80
CA GLU A 41 3.64 -15.24 -9.14
C GLU A 41 4.06 -13.80 -9.35
N GLU A 42 3.96 -12.99 -8.29
CA GLU A 42 4.53 -11.67 -8.31
C GLU A 42 6.04 -11.87 -8.49
N ASP A 43 6.55 -11.47 -9.65
CA ASP A 43 7.98 -11.55 -9.95
C ASP A 43 8.77 -10.86 -8.83
N GLU A 44 9.74 -11.57 -8.25
CA GLU A 44 10.53 -11.05 -7.14
C GLU A 44 11.26 -9.79 -7.61
N PRO A 45 11.19 -8.67 -6.84
CA PRO A 45 11.87 -7.45 -7.25
C PRO A 45 13.36 -7.68 -7.43
N THR A 46 13.89 -7.20 -8.56
CA THR A 46 15.33 -7.13 -8.77
C THR A 46 15.92 -6.14 -7.77
N GLU A 47 16.73 -6.64 -6.85
CA GLU A 47 17.47 -5.82 -5.91
C GLU A 47 18.75 -5.34 -6.59
N MET A 48 18.94 -4.02 -6.65
CA MET A 48 20.19 -3.43 -7.11
C MET A 48 20.65 -2.41 -6.08
N ALA A 49 21.96 -2.41 -5.80
CA ALA A 49 22.57 -1.41 -4.96
C ALA A 49 22.24 -0.03 -5.55
N ASN A 50 21.62 0.82 -4.75
CA ASN A 50 21.36 2.18 -5.18
C ASN A 50 22.65 3.00 -5.09
N GLU A 51 22.75 3.98 -5.96
CA GLU A 51 23.77 5.00 -5.81
C GLU A 51 23.16 6.11 -4.95
N ILE A 52 23.71 6.29 -3.75
CA ILE A 52 23.45 7.49 -2.97
C ILE A 52 24.23 8.60 -3.67
N SER A 53 23.52 9.58 -4.24
CA SER A 53 24.14 10.75 -4.86
C SER A 53 24.63 11.74 -3.80
N SER A 54 25.36 11.25 -2.79
CA SER A 54 26.25 12.07 -1.99
C SER A 54 27.54 12.21 -2.79
N GLY A 55 27.88 13.44 -3.21
CA GLY A 55 29.22 13.75 -3.70
C GLY A 55 30.30 13.35 -2.68
N PRO A 56 31.60 13.37 -3.07
CA PRO A 56 32.69 12.87 -2.21
C PRO A 56 32.60 13.50 -0.82
N ASP A 57 32.38 12.66 0.19
CA ASP A 57 31.94 13.00 1.56
C ASP A 57 32.40 14.38 2.05
N PRO A 58 31.58 15.43 1.91
CA PRO A 58 31.68 16.61 2.73
C PRO A 58 30.89 16.36 4.03
N PRO A 59 31.09 17.19 5.07
CA PRO A 59 30.17 17.22 6.21
C PRO A 59 28.74 17.29 5.70
N LEU A 60 27.91 16.28 6.02
CA LEU A 60 26.47 16.32 5.75
C LEU A 60 25.95 17.62 6.36
N SER A 61 25.73 18.63 5.51
CA SER A 61 25.12 19.88 5.95
C SER A 61 23.70 19.54 6.38
N PRO A 62 23.10 20.29 7.32
CA PRO A 62 21.69 20.09 7.70
C PRO A 62 20.72 20.21 6.51
N ASP A 63 21.19 20.75 5.38
CA ASP A 63 20.43 20.95 4.15
C ASP A 63 20.72 19.88 3.08
N THR A 64 21.53 18.85 3.40
CA THR A 64 21.85 17.79 2.44
C THR A 64 20.65 16.87 2.26
N VAL A 65 19.93 17.05 1.15
CA VAL A 65 18.83 16.16 0.75
C VAL A 65 19.43 14.84 0.29
N LEU A 66 19.25 13.79 1.08
CA LEU A 66 19.69 12.45 0.73
C LEU A 66 18.84 11.93 -0.45
N GLN A 67 19.51 11.69 -1.57
CA GLN A 67 18.89 11.28 -2.83
C GLN A 67 19.40 9.90 -3.23
N TYR A 68 18.45 9.00 -3.48
CA TYR A 68 18.69 7.63 -3.90
C TYR A 68 18.40 7.48 -5.39
N ARG A 69 19.19 6.65 -6.07
CA ARG A 69 19.09 6.46 -7.52
C ARG A 69 19.30 5.00 -7.91
N LEU A 70 18.46 4.52 -8.82
CA LEU A 70 18.56 3.17 -9.37
C LEU A 70 18.30 3.21 -10.88
N ARG A 71 19.28 2.72 -11.65
CA ARG A 71 19.18 2.59 -13.10
C ARG A 71 18.57 1.24 -13.46
N CYS A 72 17.49 1.24 -14.22
CA CYS A 72 16.79 0.04 -14.68
C CYS A 72 17.16 -0.20 -16.14
N PHE A 73 17.57 -1.42 -16.49
CA PHE A 73 18.00 -1.74 -17.87
C PHE A 73 16.88 -2.32 -18.73
N HIS A 74 15.82 -2.82 -18.11
CA HIS A 74 14.67 -3.42 -18.78
C HIS A 74 13.39 -3.18 -17.98
N ALA A 75 12.25 -3.43 -18.63
CA ALA A 75 10.97 -3.51 -17.95
C ALA A 75 11.06 -4.51 -16.78
N GLY A 76 10.41 -4.20 -15.68
CA GLY A 76 10.45 -5.05 -14.50
C GLY A 76 10.17 -4.33 -13.20
N ARG A 77 10.38 -5.06 -12.12
CA ARG A 77 10.11 -4.65 -10.75
C ARG A 77 11.44 -4.54 -10.01
N TYR A 78 11.70 -3.40 -9.39
CA TYR A 78 12.97 -3.07 -8.77
C TYR A 78 12.76 -2.62 -7.33
N ARG A 79 13.73 -2.88 -6.45
CA ARG A 79 13.69 -2.51 -5.03
C ARG A 79 14.88 -1.65 -4.65
N PHE A 80 14.63 -0.60 -3.87
CA PHE A 80 15.66 0.11 -3.12
C PHE A 80 15.93 -0.62 -1.80
N SER A 81 17.13 -1.18 -1.63
CA SER A 81 17.52 -1.99 -0.46
C SER A 81 17.43 -1.25 0.87
N GLU A 82 17.63 0.07 0.88
CA GLU A 82 17.73 0.89 2.08
C GLU A 82 16.36 1.25 2.67
N THR A 83 15.33 1.29 1.83
CA THR A 83 13.99 1.72 2.22
C THR A 83 12.90 0.73 1.90
N ASP A 84 13.24 -0.41 1.28
CA ASP A 84 12.32 -1.41 0.75
C ASP A 84 11.28 -0.87 -0.24
N ILE A 85 11.42 0.37 -0.72
CA ILE A 85 10.53 0.91 -1.74
C ILE A 85 10.67 0.07 -3.01
N VAL A 86 9.55 -0.44 -3.49
CA VAL A 86 9.48 -1.19 -4.74
C VAL A 86 8.79 -0.35 -5.80
N PHE A 87 9.28 -0.45 -7.03
CA PHE A 87 8.69 0.26 -8.16
C PHE A 87 8.71 -0.59 -9.43
N VAL A 88 7.75 -0.34 -10.31
CA VAL A 88 7.59 -1.07 -11.57
C VAL A 88 7.82 -0.12 -12.72
N VAL A 89 8.69 -0.49 -13.66
CA VAL A 89 8.98 0.26 -14.88
C VAL A 89 8.63 -0.53 -16.13
N ASP A 90 8.18 0.17 -17.17
CA ASP A 90 7.82 -0.44 -18.47
C ASP A 90 9.01 -0.58 -19.44
N GLY A 91 10.21 -0.08 -19.08
CA GLY A 91 11.39 -0.12 -19.94
C GLY A 91 12.66 0.36 -19.24
N GLU A 92 13.74 0.58 -20.02
CA GLU A 92 14.97 1.21 -19.52
C GLU A 92 14.65 2.61 -18.98
N GLY A 93 15.34 2.99 -17.90
CA GLY A 93 15.29 4.34 -17.38
C GLY A 93 15.96 4.44 -16.02
N GLU A 94 15.89 5.61 -15.42
CA GLU A 94 16.41 5.84 -14.08
C GLU A 94 15.30 6.34 -13.16
N VAL A 95 15.20 5.76 -11.97
CA VAL A 95 14.31 6.22 -10.91
C VAL A 95 15.15 6.80 -9.79
N GLN A 96 14.76 8.00 -9.37
CA GLN A 96 15.36 8.69 -8.25
C GLN A 96 14.27 9.02 -7.25
N TYR A 97 14.61 8.99 -5.96
CA TYR A 97 13.77 9.62 -4.95
C TYR A 97 14.58 10.28 -3.85
N SER A 98 13.94 11.22 -3.16
CA SER A 98 14.40 11.75 -1.89
C SER A 98 13.27 11.71 -0.88
N ILE A 99 13.61 11.73 0.40
CA ILE A 99 12.64 11.90 1.49
C ILE A 99 12.53 13.40 1.78
N THR A 100 11.31 13.89 1.94
CA THR A 100 11.03 15.29 2.29
C THR A 100 10.08 15.37 3.48
N ALA A 101 10.04 16.54 4.13
CA ALA A 101 9.07 16.83 5.16
C ALA A 101 7.66 16.97 4.58
N TRP A 102 6.66 16.58 5.37
CA TRP A 102 5.27 16.92 5.09
C TRP A 102 5.02 18.40 5.38
N ASP A 103 4.12 19.01 4.61
CA ASP A 103 3.53 20.30 4.95
C ASP A 103 2.27 20.05 5.80
N ASP A 104 2.33 20.41 7.08
CA ASP A 104 1.23 20.24 8.03
C ASP A 104 -0.04 20.98 7.58
N GLY A 105 0.10 22.10 6.85
CA GLY A 105 -1.02 22.84 6.30
C GLY A 105 -1.78 22.04 5.25
N ILE A 106 -1.07 21.24 4.44
CA ILE A 106 -1.67 20.44 3.38
C ILE A 106 -2.47 19.26 3.96
N VAL A 107 -1.93 18.57 4.96
CA VAL A 107 -2.58 17.36 5.53
C VAL A 107 -3.70 17.73 6.51
N GLY A 108 -3.55 18.83 7.26
CA GLY A 108 -4.47 19.21 8.33
C GLY A 108 -5.93 19.39 7.92
N HIS A 109 -6.20 19.67 6.64
CA HIS A 109 -7.56 19.86 6.12
C HIS A 109 -8.28 18.54 5.75
N THR A 110 -7.58 17.40 5.76
CA THR A 110 -8.13 16.13 5.25
C THR A 110 -8.86 15.30 6.32
N GLY A 111 -8.63 15.57 7.61
CA GLY A 111 -9.05 14.70 8.71
C GLY A 111 -8.34 13.33 8.74
N LEU A 112 -7.30 13.16 7.92
CA LEU A 112 -6.39 12.02 7.92
C LEU A 112 -5.09 12.41 8.62
N VAL A 113 -4.28 11.40 8.94
CA VAL A 113 -2.94 11.60 9.47
C VAL A 113 -1.89 10.89 8.67
N VAL A 114 -0.69 11.45 8.71
CA VAL A 114 0.50 10.87 8.09
C VAL A 114 0.78 9.49 8.69
N ALA A 115 1.02 8.52 7.81
CA ALA A 115 1.34 7.14 8.14
C ALA A 115 2.78 6.75 7.74
N GLY A 116 3.61 7.71 7.34
CA GLY A 116 5.01 7.45 6.98
C GLY A 116 5.71 8.66 6.35
N PRO A 117 6.92 8.47 5.80
CA PRO A 117 7.66 9.53 5.10
C PRO A 117 6.93 10.02 3.84
N LEU A 118 7.27 11.24 3.40
CA LEU A 118 6.88 11.77 2.09
C LEU A 118 8.05 11.61 1.12
N TYR A 119 7.80 10.97 -0.01
CA TYR A 119 8.83 10.63 -1.00
C TYR A 119 8.65 11.47 -2.26
N HIS A 120 9.70 12.14 -2.72
CA HIS A 120 9.70 12.86 -3.99
C HIS A 120 10.32 11.99 -5.07
N PHE A 121 9.52 11.49 -6.00
CA PHE A 121 10.00 10.66 -7.10
C PHE A 121 10.29 11.48 -8.36
N LYS A 122 11.40 11.14 -9.01
CA LYS A 122 11.77 11.61 -10.35
C LYS A 122 12.13 10.40 -11.21
N CYS A 123 11.85 10.51 -12.50
CA CYS A 123 12.21 9.50 -13.49
C CYS A 123 12.48 10.19 -14.83
N THR A 124 13.59 9.83 -15.48
CA THR A 124 14.06 10.47 -16.72
C THR A 124 13.14 10.20 -17.91
N ASP A 125 12.58 8.99 -17.98
CA ASP A 125 11.94 8.47 -19.21
C ASP A 125 10.45 8.17 -19.04
N ARG A 126 9.85 8.61 -17.92
CA ARG A 126 8.46 8.31 -17.53
C ARG A 126 8.09 6.82 -17.59
N SER A 127 9.07 5.94 -17.49
CA SER A 127 8.84 4.49 -17.50
C SER A 127 8.22 3.99 -16.20
N LEU A 128 8.24 4.80 -15.13
CA LEU A 128 7.66 4.46 -13.84
C LEU A 128 6.14 4.33 -13.91
N ARG A 129 5.65 3.10 -13.75
CA ARG A 129 4.25 2.71 -13.82
C ARG A 129 3.58 2.63 -12.45
N GLN A 130 4.27 2.03 -11.48
CA GLN A 130 3.72 1.77 -10.14
C GLN A 130 4.75 2.00 -9.05
N LEU A 131 4.24 2.42 -7.89
CA LEU A 131 4.97 2.51 -6.64
C LEU A 131 4.35 1.58 -5.62
N LEU A 132 5.21 0.94 -4.85
CA LEU A 132 4.88 0.18 -3.68
C LEU A 132 5.60 0.80 -2.50
N LEU A 133 4.80 1.45 -1.66
CA LEU A 133 5.30 2.20 -0.52
C LEU A 133 5.23 1.33 0.72
N PRO A 134 6.32 1.19 1.48
CA PRO A 134 6.35 0.38 2.69
C PRO A 134 5.45 0.97 3.77
N HIS A 135 4.85 0.11 4.60
CA HIS A 135 4.12 0.50 5.80
C HIS A 135 4.31 -0.48 6.95
N CYS A 136 3.99 -0.03 8.16
CA CYS A 136 4.02 -0.83 9.39
C CYS A 136 2.63 -1.09 9.97
N GLU A 137 1.55 -0.82 9.22
CA GLU A 137 0.19 -1.13 9.69
C GLU A 137 -0.04 -2.65 9.70
N GLY A 138 -0.48 -3.19 10.85
CA GLY A 138 -0.77 -4.62 10.99
C GLY A 138 -2.02 -5.05 10.21
N SER A 139 -2.15 -6.37 10.01
CA SER A 139 -3.17 -7.03 9.17
C SER A 139 -4.63 -6.79 9.60
N CYS A 140 -4.88 -6.14 10.74
CA CYS A 140 -6.22 -5.77 11.18
C CYS A 140 -6.46 -4.26 10.98
N ASN A 141 -7.15 -3.91 9.88
CA ASN A 141 -7.78 -2.59 9.66
C ASN A 141 -6.91 -1.45 9.10
N SER A 142 -5.92 -1.73 8.24
CA SER A 142 -5.14 -0.70 7.56
C SER A 142 -6.00 0.10 6.56
N ASN A 143 -6.74 1.11 7.05
CA ASN A 143 -7.42 2.12 6.24
C ASN A 143 -6.39 3.13 5.68
N LEU A 144 -5.43 2.61 4.92
CA LEU A 144 -4.39 3.40 4.28
C LEU A 144 -4.93 4.05 3.01
N SER A 145 -4.44 5.25 2.73
CA SER A 145 -4.66 5.99 1.50
C SER A 145 -3.32 6.58 1.06
N VAL A 146 -3.19 6.92 -0.21
CA VAL A 146 -1.96 7.52 -0.74
C VAL A 146 -2.21 9.00 -0.98
N ALA A 147 -1.38 9.85 -0.38
CA ALA A 147 -1.26 11.23 -0.78
C ALA A 147 -0.42 11.31 -2.06
N HIS A 148 -0.94 12.02 -3.05
CA HIS A 148 -0.21 12.44 -4.23
C HIS A 148 -0.21 13.97 -4.25
N ILE A 149 0.96 14.59 -4.09
CA ILE A 149 1.08 16.06 -4.03
C ILE A 149 1.80 16.54 -5.28
N SER A 150 1.08 17.24 -6.14
CA SER A 150 1.60 17.79 -7.39
C SER A 150 1.25 19.26 -7.53
N SER A 151 2.26 20.10 -7.80
CA SER A 151 2.08 21.56 -7.95
C SER A 151 1.34 22.21 -6.77
N GLY A 152 1.59 21.73 -5.54
CA GLY A 152 0.96 22.22 -4.31
C GLY A 152 -0.46 21.70 -4.06
N ASN A 153 -1.03 20.88 -4.94
CA ASN A 153 -2.34 20.27 -4.75
C ASN A 153 -2.20 18.87 -4.19
N LEU A 154 -2.92 18.57 -3.11
CA LEU A 154 -3.04 17.24 -2.54
C LEU A 154 -4.23 16.49 -3.16
N GLU A 155 -3.93 15.33 -3.73
CA GLU A 155 -4.91 14.34 -4.17
C GLU A 155 -4.81 13.11 -3.26
N ILE A 156 -5.96 12.62 -2.77
CA ILE A 156 -6.02 11.39 -1.98
C ILE A 156 -6.40 10.24 -2.91
N LEU A 157 -5.43 9.40 -3.22
CA LEU A 157 -5.59 8.23 -4.06
C LEU A 157 -5.97 7.00 -3.24
N GLN A 158 -6.88 6.20 -3.78
CA GLN A 158 -7.17 4.88 -3.23
C GLN A 158 -6.08 3.89 -3.66
N PRO A 159 -5.51 3.10 -2.72
CA PRO A 159 -4.59 2.02 -3.04
C PRO A 159 -5.20 1.02 -4.04
N LEU A 160 -4.37 0.50 -4.93
CA LEU A 160 -4.72 -0.65 -5.76
C LEU A 160 -4.72 -1.94 -4.94
N ALA A 161 -3.75 -2.06 -4.04
CA ALA A 161 -3.59 -3.17 -3.12
C ALA A 161 -2.88 -2.68 -1.85
N VAL A 162 -3.18 -3.34 -0.74
CA VAL A 162 -2.47 -3.17 0.54
C VAL A 162 -2.11 -4.57 1.01
N THR A 163 -0.83 -4.87 1.14
CA THR A 163 -0.32 -6.15 1.66
C THR A 163 0.04 -6.00 3.14
N ASP A 164 0.71 -6.98 3.73
CA ASP A 164 1.20 -6.86 5.11
C ASP A 164 2.32 -5.82 5.26
N SER A 165 2.95 -5.40 4.17
CA SER A 165 4.12 -4.52 4.19
C SER A 165 4.10 -3.38 3.19
N HIS A 166 3.26 -3.42 2.14
CA HIS A 166 3.29 -2.43 1.07
C HIS A 166 1.89 -1.98 0.61
N VAL A 167 1.79 -0.68 0.30
CA VAL A 167 0.67 -0.08 -0.42
C VAL A 167 1.07 0.10 -1.89
N THR A 168 0.27 -0.43 -2.80
CA THR A 168 0.50 -0.30 -4.25
C THR A 168 -0.35 0.83 -4.84
N VAL A 169 0.26 1.69 -5.67
CA VAL A 169 -0.41 2.79 -6.39
C VAL A 169 0.11 2.92 -7.83
N ASN A 170 -0.76 3.32 -8.75
CA ASN A 170 -0.34 3.70 -10.11
C ASN A 170 0.24 5.11 -10.11
N VAL A 171 1.28 5.30 -10.92
CA VAL A 171 1.89 6.61 -11.13
C VAL A 171 1.29 7.23 -12.37
N THR A 172 0.50 8.28 -12.19
CA THR A 172 -0.04 9.10 -13.30
C THR A 172 0.81 10.34 -13.57
N GLY A 173 1.72 10.68 -12.66
CA GLY A 173 2.69 11.77 -12.76
C GLY A 173 3.79 11.62 -11.72
N LEU A 174 4.97 12.17 -12.00
CA LEU A 174 6.11 12.15 -11.09
C LEU A 174 5.99 13.33 -10.13
N SER A 175 5.87 13.04 -8.84
CA SER A 175 5.69 14.06 -7.81
C SER A 175 5.95 13.48 -6.41
N LEU A 176 5.32 14.05 -5.39
CA LEU A 176 5.40 13.63 -4.00
C LEU A 176 4.34 12.55 -3.70
N PHE A 177 4.76 11.45 -3.10
CA PHE A 177 3.90 10.36 -2.67
C PHE A 177 4.15 10.02 -1.20
N GLY A 178 3.07 9.82 -0.44
CA GLY A 178 3.16 9.45 0.98
C GLY A 178 1.91 8.72 1.46
N LEU A 179 2.01 8.04 2.59
CA LEU A 179 0.87 7.30 3.14
C LEU A 179 0.10 8.14 4.16
N LEU A 180 -1.22 8.09 4.05
CA LEU A 180 -2.16 8.66 5.00
C LEU A 180 -3.01 7.53 5.61
N LYS A 181 -3.50 7.75 6.82
CA LYS A 181 -4.45 6.86 7.47
C LYS A 181 -5.52 7.61 8.22
N ARG A 182 -6.66 6.96 8.42
CA ARG A 182 -7.74 7.51 9.24
C ARG A 182 -7.30 7.61 10.69
N TRP A 183 -7.66 8.70 11.36
CA TRP A 183 -7.45 8.89 12.80
C TRP A 183 -8.44 8.04 13.63
N LEU A 184 -8.50 6.74 13.41
CA LEU A 184 -9.24 5.84 14.29
C LEU A 184 -8.25 5.21 15.26
N PHE A 185 -8.40 5.53 16.54
CA PHE A 185 -7.72 4.92 17.68
C PHE A 185 -6.22 4.65 17.44
N GLN A 186 -5.40 5.68 17.63
CA GLN A 186 -3.96 5.48 17.75
C GLN A 186 -3.67 4.88 19.14
N PRO A 187 -3.31 3.59 19.28
CA PRO A 187 -2.81 3.12 20.56
C PRO A 187 -1.55 3.93 20.90
N ALA A 188 -1.36 4.26 22.17
CA ALA A 188 -0.16 4.98 22.60
C ALA A 188 1.08 4.14 22.29
N ILE A 189 1.86 4.54 21.29
CA ILE A 189 3.14 3.90 20.97
C ILE A 189 4.16 4.42 21.98
N ARG A 190 4.67 3.53 22.84
CA ARG A 190 5.82 3.82 23.71
C ARG A 190 7.08 3.33 23.01
N ALA A 191 7.70 4.22 22.23
CA ALA A 191 8.98 3.96 21.60
C ALA A 191 10.07 4.85 22.22
N GLN A 192 11.31 4.37 22.21
CA GLN A 192 12.50 5.16 22.49
C GLN A 192 13.25 5.34 21.19
N VAL A 193 13.48 6.59 20.79
CA VAL A 193 14.29 6.93 19.61
C VAL A 193 15.64 7.43 20.12
N LEU A 194 16.72 6.77 19.73
CA LEU A 194 18.08 7.19 20.02
C LEU A 194 18.67 7.84 18.77
N LEU A 195 18.86 9.15 18.83
CA LEU A 195 19.48 9.92 17.75
C LEU A 195 21.00 9.95 17.95
N PHE A 196 21.75 9.46 16.98
CA PHE A 196 23.21 9.57 16.97
C PHE A 196 23.62 10.77 16.12
N LEU A 197 24.33 11.72 16.71
CA LEU A 197 24.88 12.88 16.01
C LEU A 197 26.37 12.64 15.77
N GLN A 198 26.80 12.56 14.51
CA GLN A 198 28.22 12.45 14.18
C GLN A 198 28.87 13.83 14.23
N LYS A 199 29.86 14.02 15.12
CA LYS A 199 30.61 15.27 15.22
C LYS A 199 31.69 15.28 14.13
N MET A 200 31.53 16.14 13.13
CA MET A 200 32.55 16.35 12.10
C MET A 200 33.76 17.06 12.72
N GLY A 201 34.93 16.44 12.64
CA GLY A 201 36.19 17.00 13.14
C GLY A 201 36.59 18.23 12.33
N LYS A 202 37.13 19.26 13.00
CA LYS A 202 37.80 20.36 12.31
C LYS A 202 39.17 19.85 11.86
N GLU A 203 39.40 19.79 10.56
CA GLU A 203 40.77 19.71 10.02
C GLU A 203 41.52 20.99 10.37
N HIS A 204 42.79 20.85 10.74
CA HIS A 204 43.60 21.85 11.42
C HIS A 204 44.84 22.21 10.62
#